data_AF-H1KVL7-F1
#
_entry.id   AF-H1KVL7-F1
#
_cell.length_a   1.000
_cell.length_b   1.000
_cell.length_c   1.000
_cell.angle_alpha   90.00
_cell.angle_beta   90.00
_cell.angle_gamma   90.00
#
_symmetry.space_group_name_H-M   'P 1'
#
loop_
_entity.id
_entity.type
_entity.pdbx_description
1 polymer ?
#
loop_
_entity_poly.entity_id
_entity_poly.type
_entity_poly.pdbx_seq_one_letter_code
_entity_poly.pdbx_strand_id
1 'polypeptide(L)'
;MSGATENHAMRLLVEQAAALPAWRQREAFYAREEAARRPEVAEHAYTVAVLAWKLAEALKVHPVVASEIYDAARMHDIGKLAVDDAILYKPGRLDPAEAEEMRLHAAYGAELLSVEGAPRLYAEIARYHHERYDGHGYHALKGEDIPLAARIVQISDVYEALTARRAYKAPMPSEDALLAMAADVASPGFGRRSFDPGYLRVFVRLRLESDPSLSLEALAGPGSAARREKVRTLREFAGSDPMLDFAPGALPEGLVLKASGARLLYELDGGGAKVRMLALVQPNGAVVGGMAAEDLRAALSSPPPEADPAPSYRAA
;
A
#
# COMPACT_ATOMS: atom_id res chain seq x y z
N MET A 1 13.14 20.04 -26.38
CA MET A 1 12.14 21.07 -26.06
C MET A 1 10.76 20.48 -26.31
N SER A 2 10.09 20.03 -25.24
CA SER A 2 8.68 19.66 -25.23
C SER A 2 8.10 20.48 -24.10
N GLY A 3 7.37 21.54 -24.44
CA GLY A 3 6.67 22.36 -23.46
C GLY A 3 5.50 21.55 -22.95
N ALA A 4 5.64 20.96 -21.77
CA ALA A 4 4.48 20.70 -20.93
C ALA A 4 3.81 22.06 -20.74
N THR A 5 2.61 22.23 -21.30
CA THR A 5 1.69 23.25 -20.81
C THR A 5 1.53 22.97 -19.32
N GLU A 6 2.28 23.71 -18.50
CA GLU A 6 2.20 23.59 -17.05
C GLU A 6 0.73 23.70 -16.64
N ASN A 7 0.27 22.67 -15.95
CA ASN A 7 -1.08 22.56 -15.45
C ASN A 7 -1.41 23.78 -14.59
N HIS A 8 -2.38 24.61 -15.02
CA HIS A 8 -2.67 25.88 -14.37
C HIS A 8 -3.15 25.71 -12.93
N ALA A 9 -3.98 24.69 -12.67
CA ALA A 9 -4.45 24.36 -11.32
C ALA A 9 -3.28 23.98 -10.41
N MET A 10 -2.36 23.17 -10.93
CA MET A 10 -1.12 22.79 -10.23
C MET A 10 -0.29 24.01 -9.83
N ARG A 11 -0.03 24.94 -10.77
CA ARG A 11 0.74 26.16 -10.49
C ARG A 11 0.11 26.99 -9.36
N LEU A 12 -1.21 27.18 -9.39
CA LEU A 12 -1.92 27.94 -8.36
C LEU A 12 -1.81 27.29 -6.98
N LEU A 13 -1.95 25.96 -6.90
CA LEU A 13 -1.80 25.22 -5.64
C LEU A 13 -0.39 25.35 -5.07
N VAL A 14 0.64 25.25 -5.93
CA VAL A 14 2.04 25.41 -5.53
C VAL A 14 2.31 26.84 -5.05
N GLU A 15 1.83 27.86 -5.77
CA GLU A 15 2.00 29.27 -5.42
C GLU A 15 1.36 29.60 -4.06
N GLN A 16 0.14 29.13 -3.81
CA GLN A 16 -0.56 29.34 -2.54
C GLN A 16 0.11 28.59 -1.38
N ALA A 17 0.58 27.35 -1.61
CA ALA A 17 1.29 26.58 -0.60
C ALA A 17 2.68 27.14 -0.28
N ALA A 18 3.35 27.80 -1.24
CA ALA A 18 4.67 28.40 -1.03
C ALA A 18 4.66 29.52 0.04
N ALA A 19 3.52 30.19 0.24
CA ALA A 19 3.33 31.19 1.29
C ALA A 19 3.29 30.59 2.71
N LEU A 20 3.23 29.26 2.84
CA LEU A 20 3.17 28.54 4.11
C LEU A 20 4.54 27.92 4.42
N PRO A 21 5.31 28.44 5.40
CA PRO A 21 6.70 28.01 5.61
C PRO A 21 6.82 26.62 6.26
N ALA A 22 5.83 26.19 7.05
CA ALA A 22 5.87 24.89 7.72
C ALA A 22 5.12 23.82 6.92
N TRP A 23 5.70 22.62 6.79
CA TRP A 23 5.06 21.47 6.14
C TRP A 23 3.64 21.22 6.65
N ARG A 24 3.43 21.21 7.97
CA ARG A 24 2.11 20.98 8.58
C ARG A 24 1.06 22.02 8.17
N GLN A 25 1.47 23.25 7.83
CA GLN A 25 0.54 24.26 7.31
C GLN A 25 0.16 23.97 5.85
N ARG A 26 1.12 23.54 5.02
CA ARG A 26 0.87 23.11 3.63
C ARG A 26 -0.03 21.89 3.58
N GLU A 27 0.26 20.89 4.40
CA GLU A 27 -0.56 19.70 4.57
C GLU A 27 -2.01 20.07 4.94
N ALA A 28 -2.19 20.94 5.94
CA ALA A 28 -3.52 21.40 6.33
C ALA A 28 -4.22 22.21 5.22
N PHE A 29 -3.47 22.99 4.44
CA PHE A 29 -4.00 23.69 3.28
C PHE A 29 -4.51 22.71 2.21
N TYR A 30 -3.69 21.75 1.79
CA TYR A 30 -4.06 20.74 0.81
C TYR A 30 -5.29 19.93 1.22
N ALA A 31 -5.36 19.49 2.48
CA ALA A 31 -6.52 18.79 3.01
C ALA A 31 -7.81 19.61 2.91
N ARG A 32 -7.73 20.93 3.15
CA ARG A 32 -8.89 21.82 3.03
C ARG A 32 -9.32 22.00 1.58
N GLU A 33 -8.37 22.18 0.65
CA GLU A 33 -8.68 22.34 -0.77
C GLU A 33 -9.35 21.08 -1.33
N GLU A 34 -8.85 19.89 -0.98
CA GLU A 34 -9.47 18.61 -1.35
C GLU A 34 -10.88 18.46 -0.79
N ALA A 35 -11.06 18.74 0.51
CA ALA A 35 -12.36 18.67 1.17
C ALA A 35 -13.36 19.69 0.61
N ALA A 36 -12.91 20.89 0.26
CA ALA A 36 -13.74 21.94 -0.33
C ALA A 36 -14.22 21.54 -1.73
N ARG A 37 -13.37 20.83 -2.51
CA ARG A 37 -13.75 20.32 -3.83
C ARG A 37 -14.72 19.14 -3.73
N ARG A 38 -14.56 18.26 -2.74
CA ARG A 38 -15.48 17.12 -2.51
C ARG A 38 -15.45 16.58 -1.06
N PRO A 39 -16.46 16.85 -0.23
CA PRO A 39 -16.50 16.37 1.16
C PRO A 39 -16.41 14.84 1.31
N GLU A 40 -16.98 14.10 0.36
CA GLU A 40 -16.94 12.63 0.33
C GLU A 40 -15.50 12.07 0.16
N VAL A 41 -14.60 12.85 -0.46
CA VAL A 41 -13.20 12.46 -0.63
C VAL A 41 -12.45 12.53 0.70
N ALA A 42 -12.80 13.48 1.58
CA ALA A 42 -12.18 13.57 2.90
C ALA A 42 -12.55 12.37 3.80
N GLU A 43 -13.80 11.88 3.71
CA GLU A 43 -14.24 10.67 4.43
C GLU A 43 -13.52 9.42 3.90
N HIS A 44 -13.40 9.31 2.58
CA HIS A 44 -12.63 8.26 1.92
C HIS A 44 -11.16 8.27 2.36
N ALA A 45 -10.46 9.42 2.22
CA ALA A 45 -9.06 9.56 2.56
C ALA A 45 -8.78 9.24 4.04
N TYR A 46 -9.67 9.67 4.94
CA TYR A 46 -9.58 9.33 6.36
C TYR A 46 -9.76 7.82 6.60
N THR A 47 -10.74 7.19 5.95
CA THR A 47 -11.00 5.76 6.10
C THR A 47 -9.84 4.92 5.57
N VAL A 48 -9.30 5.27 4.40
CA VAL A 48 -8.09 4.66 3.83
C VAL A 48 -6.91 4.79 4.78
N ALA A 49 -6.68 5.97 5.37
CA ALA A 49 -5.61 6.19 6.33
C ALA A 49 -5.74 5.30 7.58
N VAL A 50 -6.94 5.19 8.16
CA VAL A 50 -7.19 4.32 9.32
C VAL A 50 -6.95 2.85 8.97
N LEU A 51 -7.39 2.39 7.80
CA LEU A 51 -7.17 1.03 7.34
C LEU A 51 -5.67 0.74 7.11
N ALA A 52 -4.97 1.67 6.46
CA ALA A 52 -3.54 1.58 6.19
C ALA A 52 -2.72 1.53 7.47
N TRP A 53 -3.06 2.38 8.45
CA TRP A 53 -2.42 2.38 9.76
C TRP A 53 -2.59 1.04 10.49
N LYS A 54 -3.82 0.52 10.59
CA LYS A 54 -4.08 -0.77 11.24
C LYS A 54 -3.39 -1.93 10.53
N LEU A 55 -3.32 -1.89 9.19
CA LEU A 55 -2.57 -2.88 8.43
C LEU A 55 -1.06 -2.79 8.72
N ALA A 56 -0.51 -1.58 8.77
CA ALA A 56 0.89 -1.36 9.14
C ALA A 56 1.21 -1.90 10.54
N GLU A 57 0.35 -1.66 11.52
CA GLU A 57 0.50 -2.22 12.88
C GLU A 57 0.43 -3.75 12.90
N ALA A 58 -0.51 -4.34 12.16
CA ALA A 58 -0.64 -5.78 12.03
C ALA A 58 0.58 -6.43 11.36
N LEU A 59 1.19 -5.71 10.41
CA LEU A 59 2.46 -6.07 9.75
C LEU A 59 3.71 -5.78 10.61
N LYS A 60 3.54 -5.27 11.84
CA LYS A 60 4.64 -4.93 12.76
C LYS A 60 5.58 -3.85 12.21
N VAL A 61 5.06 -2.93 11.39
CA VAL A 61 5.76 -1.70 11.01
C VAL A 61 6.02 -0.87 12.28
N HIS A 62 7.18 -0.22 12.35
CA HIS A 62 7.54 0.59 13.51
C HIS A 62 6.47 1.68 13.76
N PRO A 63 6.03 1.94 15.00
CA PRO A 63 4.90 2.83 15.28
C PRO A 63 5.03 4.25 14.70
N VAL A 64 6.26 4.81 14.70
CA VAL A 64 6.52 6.12 14.08
C VAL A 64 6.23 6.09 12.57
N VAL A 65 6.70 5.05 11.86
CA VAL A 65 6.47 4.89 10.42
C VAL A 65 5.00 4.59 10.15
N ALA A 66 4.34 3.80 11.00
CA ALA A 66 2.90 3.54 10.89
C ALA A 66 2.07 4.82 11.06
N SER A 67 2.48 5.72 11.97
CA SER A 67 1.87 7.05 12.12
C SER A 67 2.13 7.95 10.92
N GLU A 68 3.31 7.88 10.30
CA GLU A 68 3.58 8.61 9.07
C GLU A 68 2.78 8.05 7.87
N ILE A 69 2.59 6.73 7.78
CA ILE A 69 1.72 6.10 6.79
C ILE A 69 0.27 6.58 6.96
N TYR A 70 -0.20 6.70 8.20
CA TYR A 70 -1.51 7.27 8.48
C TYR A 70 -1.64 8.68 7.90
N ASP A 71 -0.73 9.60 8.25
CA ASP A 71 -0.82 10.98 7.78
C ASP A 71 -0.68 11.06 6.24
N ALA A 72 0.27 10.32 5.66
CA ALA A 72 0.53 10.33 4.23
C ALA A 72 -0.58 9.69 3.38
N ALA A 73 -1.22 8.63 3.89
CA ALA A 73 -2.33 7.98 3.20
C ALA A 73 -3.53 8.92 3.01
N ARG A 74 -3.70 9.93 3.87
CA ARG A 74 -4.74 10.96 3.70
C ARG A 74 -4.51 11.85 2.49
N MET A 75 -3.31 11.84 1.93
CA MET A 75 -2.88 12.68 0.80
C MET A 75 -2.61 11.87 -0.46
N HIS A 76 -2.91 10.56 -0.47
CA HIS A 76 -2.55 9.69 -1.59
C HIS A 76 -3.14 10.16 -2.94
N ASP A 77 -4.31 10.78 -2.88
CA ASP A 77 -5.10 11.22 -4.04
C ASP A 77 -5.03 12.73 -4.31
N ILE A 78 -4.19 13.48 -3.58
CA ILE A 78 -4.20 14.96 -3.59
C ILE A 78 -3.95 15.55 -4.98
N GLY A 79 -3.24 14.81 -5.85
CA GLY A 79 -3.00 15.23 -7.23
C GLY A 79 -4.26 15.28 -8.09
N LYS A 80 -5.40 14.73 -7.65
CA LYS A 80 -6.70 14.92 -8.31
C LYS A 80 -7.11 16.39 -8.32
N LEU A 81 -6.55 17.21 -7.42
CA LEU A 81 -6.73 18.65 -7.46
C LEU A 81 -6.18 19.31 -8.74
N ALA A 82 -5.23 18.66 -9.43
CA ALA A 82 -4.69 19.13 -10.68
C ALA A 82 -5.38 18.50 -11.91
N VAL A 83 -6.26 17.51 -11.75
CA VAL A 83 -6.99 16.91 -12.89
C VAL A 83 -8.15 17.83 -13.32
N ASP A 84 -8.40 17.91 -14.62
CA ASP A 84 -9.51 18.68 -15.20
C ASP A 84 -10.87 18.22 -14.65
N ASP A 85 -11.72 19.18 -14.27
CA ASP A 85 -13.05 18.90 -13.69
C ASP A 85 -13.95 18.07 -14.61
N ALA A 86 -13.90 18.30 -15.93
CA ALA A 86 -14.71 17.57 -16.89
C ALA A 86 -14.32 16.09 -16.94
N ILE A 87 -13.06 15.75 -16.67
CA ILE A 87 -12.57 14.37 -16.57
C ILE A 87 -12.84 13.80 -15.18
N LEU A 88 -12.49 14.56 -14.13
CA LEU A 88 -12.65 14.13 -12.73
C LEU A 88 -14.11 13.82 -12.37
N TYR A 89 -15.05 14.60 -12.93
CA TYR A 89 -16.48 14.49 -12.66
C TYR A 89 -17.29 13.91 -13.82
N LYS A 90 -16.63 13.33 -14.83
CA LYS A 90 -17.33 12.77 -15.99
C LYS A 90 -18.35 11.71 -15.55
N PRO A 91 -19.64 11.85 -15.88
CA PRO A 91 -20.60 10.78 -15.65
C PRO A 91 -20.37 9.65 -16.65
N GLY A 92 -20.00 8.47 -16.15
CA GLY A 92 -19.81 7.27 -16.97
C GLY A 92 -18.35 6.87 -17.13
N ARG A 93 -18.03 6.19 -18.25
CA ARG A 93 -16.67 5.69 -18.50
C ARG A 93 -15.82 6.79 -19.12
N LEU A 94 -14.58 6.89 -18.64
CA LEU A 94 -13.54 7.66 -19.31
C LEU A 94 -13.14 6.96 -20.62
N ASP A 95 -12.88 7.74 -21.65
CA ASP A 95 -12.20 7.25 -22.85
C ASP A 95 -10.69 7.02 -22.57
N PRO A 96 -9.94 6.41 -23.49
CA PRO A 96 -8.52 6.11 -23.24
C PRO A 96 -7.64 7.34 -22.95
N ALA A 97 -7.92 8.50 -23.55
CA ALA A 97 -7.13 9.71 -23.34
C ALA A 97 -7.48 10.35 -21.99
N GLU A 98 -8.77 10.39 -21.65
CA GLU A 98 -9.24 10.84 -20.33
C GLU A 98 -8.74 9.95 -19.20
N ALA A 99 -8.66 8.63 -19.44
CA ALA A 99 -8.10 7.69 -18.50
C ALA A 99 -6.60 7.94 -18.29
N GLU A 100 -5.85 8.29 -19.32
CA GLU A 100 -4.43 8.64 -19.20
C GLU A 100 -4.24 9.95 -18.40
N GLU A 101 -5.04 10.99 -18.68
CA GLU A 101 -5.01 12.22 -17.89
C GLU A 101 -5.38 11.98 -16.43
N MET A 102 -6.40 11.16 -16.16
CA MET A 102 -6.77 10.77 -14.80
C MET A 102 -5.59 10.10 -14.07
N ARG A 103 -4.78 9.27 -14.75
CA ARG A 103 -3.62 8.60 -14.14
C ARG A 103 -2.54 9.58 -13.68
N LEU A 104 -2.47 10.78 -14.27
CA LEU A 104 -1.48 11.79 -13.90
C LEU A 104 -1.65 12.32 -12.48
N HIS A 105 -2.80 12.11 -11.82
CA HIS A 105 -2.97 12.49 -10.41
C HIS A 105 -1.89 11.91 -9.49
N ALA A 106 -1.37 10.71 -9.78
CA ALA A 106 -0.29 10.12 -9.00
C ALA A 106 1.01 10.93 -9.15
N ALA A 107 1.32 11.38 -10.37
CA ALA A 107 2.49 12.22 -10.66
C ALA A 107 2.33 13.63 -10.05
N TYR A 108 1.15 14.25 -10.25
CA TYR A 108 0.83 15.56 -9.67
C TYR A 108 0.87 15.53 -8.13
N GLY A 109 0.29 14.50 -7.51
CA GLY A 109 0.32 14.35 -6.06
C GLY A 109 1.75 14.22 -5.55
N ALA A 110 2.57 13.40 -6.21
CA ALA A 110 3.98 13.27 -5.84
C ALA A 110 4.75 14.59 -5.97
N GLU A 111 4.48 15.40 -6.99
CA GLU A 111 5.11 16.71 -7.17
C GLU A 111 4.67 17.71 -6.09
N LEU A 112 3.37 17.81 -5.78
CA LEU A 112 2.85 18.67 -4.70
C LEU A 112 3.46 18.33 -3.34
N LEU A 113 3.71 17.04 -3.10
CA LEU A 113 4.21 16.52 -1.83
C LEU A 113 5.75 16.44 -1.77
N SER A 114 6.46 16.72 -2.87
CA SER A 114 7.93 16.71 -2.94
C SER A 114 8.54 18.07 -2.59
N VAL A 115 8.12 18.64 -1.46
CA VAL A 115 8.56 19.97 -0.98
C VAL A 115 9.47 19.85 0.24
N GLU A 116 10.28 20.88 0.48
CA GLU A 116 11.15 20.93 1.65
C GLU A 116 10.36 20.76 2.95
N GLY A 117 10.86 19.90 3.85
CA GLY A 117 10.22 19.57 5.13
C GLY A 117 9.10 18.52 5.07
N ALA A 118 8.65 18.11 3.87
CA ALA A 118 7.70 17.00 3.74
C ALA A 118 8.41 15.64 3.91
N PRO A 119 7.86 14.70 4.68
CA PRO A 119 8.39 13.34 4.74
C PRO A 119 8.28 12.67 3.37
N ARG A 120 9.38 12.05 2.91
CA ARG A 120 9.48 11.37 1.60
C ARG A 120 8.32 10.40 1.33
N LEU A 121 7.82 9.77 2.39
CA LEU A 121 6.73 8.81 2.36
C LEU A 121 5.44 9.36 1.70
N TYR A 122 5.14 10.65 1.85
CA TYR A 122 3.96 11.29 1.22
C TYR A 122 4.03 11.23 -0.30
N ALA A 123 5.15 11.69 -0.87
CA ALA A 123 5.36 11.66 -2.31
C ALA A 123 5.45 10.22 -2.85
N GLU A 124 6.03 9.29 -2.09
CA GLU A 124 6.09 7.87 -2.48
C GLU A 124 4.70 7.22 -2.53
N ILE A 125 3.85 7.44 -1.52
CA ILE A 125 2.49 6.91 -1.51
C ILE A 125 1.69 7.50 -2.69
N ALA A 126 1.70 8.83 -2.85
CA ALA A 126 0.96 9.47 -3.94
C ALA A 126 1.40 8.94 -5.31
N ARG A 127 2.71 8.76 -5.52
CA ARG A 127 3.25 8.25 -6.80
C ARG A 127 2.89 6.79 -7.06
N TYR A 128 2.97 5.93 -6.04
CA TYR A 128 3.04 4.48 -6.24
C TYR A 128 1.85 3.68 -5.70
N HIS A 129 0.83 4.29 -5.08
CA HIS A 129 -0.32 3.55 -4.55
C HIS A 129 -1.16 2.83 -5.62
N HIS A 130 -0.97 3.16 -6.91
CA HIS A 130 -1.55 2.43 -8.04
C HIS A 130 -0.60 1.42 -8.70
N GLU A 131 0.59 1.17 -8.13
CA GLU A 131 1.47 0.10 -8.58
C GLU A 131 0.89 -1.27 -8.33
N ARG A 132 0.90 -2.14 -9.32
CA ARG A 132 0.40 -3.51 -9.17
C ARG A 132 1.56 -4.43 -8.87
N TYR A 133 1.38 -5.35 -7.93
CA TYR A 133 2.42 -6.30 -7.51
C TYR A 133 3.00 -7.12 -8.68
N ASP A 134 2.22 -7.35 -9.73
CA ASP A 134 2.65 -7.99 -10.98
C ASP A 134 3.53 -7.15 -11.93
N GLY A 135 3.71 -5.84 -11.68
CA GLY A 135 4.45 -4.94 -12.56
C GLY A 135 3.62 -4.25 -13.65
N HIS A 136 2.29 -4.35 -13.64
CA HIS A 136 1.41 -3.69 -14.64
C HIS A 136 0.81 -2.38 -14.11
N GLY A 137 1.45 -1.79 -13.09
CA GLY A 137 1.08 -0.54 -12.44
C GLY A 137 1.29 0.71 -13.31
N TYR A 138 1.44 1.87 -12.68
CA TYR A 138 1.62 3.14 -13.39
C TYR A 138 3.06 3.32 -13.87
N HIS A 139 4.02 2.87 -13.06
CA HIS A 139 5.46 2.93 -13.26
C HIS A 139 6.09 1.56 -13.44
N ALA A 140 5.28 0.51 -13.52
CA ALA A 140 5.71 -0.87 -13.74
C ALA A 140 6.70 -1.41 -12.69
N LEU A 141 6.61 -0.89 -11.45
CA LEU A 141 7.35 -1.47 -10.33
C LEU A 141 6.72 -2.82 -9.96
N LYS A 142 7.56 -3.79 -9.62
CA LYS A 142 7.11 -5.17 -9.40
C LYS A 142 7.50 -5.66 -8.02
N GLY A 143 6.58 -6.38 -7.39
CA GLY A 143 6.82 -7.06 -6.13
C GLY A 143 7.31 -6.10 -5.05
N GLU A 144 8.52 -6.36 -4.55
CA GLU A 144 9.14 -5.61 -3.47
C GLU A 144 9.77 -4.28 -3.89
N ASP A 145 9.95 -4.06 -5.20
CA ASP A 145 10.40 -2.75 -5.71
C ASP A 145 9.34 -1.67 -5.48
N ILE A 146 8.09 -2.07 -5.27
CA ILE A 146 7.00 -1.20 -4.84
C ILE A 146 7.23 -0.83 -3.37
N PRO A 147 7.29 0.47 -3.02
CA PRO A 147 7.45 0.90 -1.63
C PRO A 147 6.44 0.24 -0.70
N LEU A 148 6.91 -0.19 0.47
CA LEU A 148 6.07 -0.87 1.48
C LEU A 148 4.81 -0.08 1.79
N ALA A 149 4.94 1.23 1.98
CA ALA A 149 3.83 2.12 2.32
C ALA A 149 2.79 2.19 1.18
N ALA A 150 3.24 2.23 -0.07
CA ALA A 150 2.35 2.21 -1.24
C ALA A 150 1.57 0.89 -1.35
N ARG A 151 2.20 -0.27 -1.09
CA ARG A 151 1.50 -1.58 -1.04
C ARG A 151 0.42 -1.62 0.05
N ILE A 152 0.69 -1.05 1.23
CA ILE A 152 -0.27 -0.97 2.34
C ILE A 152 -1.46 -0.06 1.97
N VAL A 153 -1.17 1.12 1.42
CA VAL A 153 -2.20 2.10 1.03
C VAL A 153 -3.05 1.56 -0.11
N GLN A 154 -2.47 0.89 -1.11
CA GLN A 154 -3.23 0.29 -2.20
C GLN A 154 -4.31 -0.70 -1.71
N ILE A 155 -3.94 -1.62 -0.82
CA ILE A 155 -4.89 -2.61 -0.28
C ILE A 155 -6.03 -1.89 0.44
N SER A 156 -5.69 -0.84 1.19
CA SER A 156 -6.63 -0.04 1.98
C SER A 156 -7.57 0.76 1.10
N ASP A 157 -7.04 1.43 0.09
CA ASP A 157 -7.77 2.22 -0.92
C ASP A 157 -8.75 1.35 -1.70
N VAL A 158 -8.29 0.22 -2.25
CA VAL A 158 -9.18 -0.65 -3.03
C VAL A 158 -10.28 -1.27 -2.16
N TYR A 159 -9.97 -1.70 -0.93
CA TYR A 159 -11.00 -2.22 -0.03
C TYR A 159 -12.06 -1.17 0.30
N GLU A 160 -11.64 0.06 0.64
CA GLU A 160 -12.55 1.17 0.89
C GLU A 160 -13.40 1.43 -0.36
N ALA A 161 -12.78 1.53 -1.54
CA ALA A 161 -13.49 1.82 -2.79
C ALA A 161 -14.53 0.75 -3.16
N LEU A 162 -14.32 -0.51 -2.76
CA LEU A 162 -15.29 -1.60 -2.94
C LEU A 162 -16.44 -1.54 -1.91
N THR A 163 -16.14 -1.21 -0.66
CA THR A 163 -17.08 -1.31 0.47
C THR A 163 -17.80 0.00 0.81
N ALA A 164 -17.31 1.13 0.32
CA ALA A 164 -17.92 2.44 0.51
C ALA A 164 -19.18 2.61 -0.34
N ARG A 165 -20.15 3.35 0.20
CA ARG A 165 -21.33 3.79 -0.55
C ARG A 165 -20.92 4.95 -1.45
N ARG A 166 -21.12 4.82 -2.77
CA ARG A 166 -20.88 5.90 -3.74
C ARG A 166 -22.19 6.29 -4.41
N ALA A 167 -22.28 7.53 -4.91
CA ALA A 167 -23.48 8.05 -5.58
C ALA A 167 -23.99 7.14 -6.72
N TYR A 168 -23.08 6.40 -7.37
CA TYR A 168 -23.34 5.53 -8.51
C TYR A 168 -23.23 4.03 -8.20
N LYS A 169 -22.90 3.63 -6.96
CA LYS A 169 -22.64 2.21 -6.61
C LYS A 169 -23.01 1.90 -5.16
N ALA A 170 -23.87 0.90 -4.99
CA ALA A 170 -24.17 0.34 -3.67
C ALA A 170 -22.90 -0.31 -3.07
N PRO A 171 -22.69 -0.21 -1.75
CA PRO A 171 -21.52 -0.80 -1.09
C PRO A 171 -21.52 -2.31 -1.28
N MET A 172 -20.35 -2.87 -1.62
CA MET A 172 -20.16 -4.32 -1.63
C MET A 172 -20.07 -4.82 -0.19
N PRO A 173 -20.75 -5.94 0.18
CA PRO A 173 -20.56 -6.56 1.48
C PRO A 173 -19.08 -6.88 1.73
N SER A 174 -18.62 -6.73 2.99
CA SER A 174 -17.21 -6.94 3.36
C SER A 174 -16.67 -8.28 2.87
N GLU A 175 -17.42 -9.37 3.03
CA GLU A 175 -16.97 -10.70 2.59
C GLU A 175 -16.82 -10.82 1.07
N ASP A 176 -17.64 -10.10 0.30
CA ASP A 176 -17.57 -10.11 -1.16
C ASP A 176 -16.36 -9.30 -1.66
N ALA A 177 -16.09 -8.15 -1.03
CA ALA A 177 -14.93 -7.33 -1.34
C ALA A 177 -13.62 -8.09 -1.05
N LEU A 178 -13.52 -8.71 0.13
CA LEU A 178 -12.34 -9.48 0.51
C LEU A 178 -12.14 -10.71 -0.38
N LEU A 179 -13.21 -11.39 -0.79
CA LEU A 179 -13.10 -12.53 -1.71
C LEU A 179 -12.66 -12.10 -3.10
N ALA A 180 -13.19 -10.98 -3.61
CA ALA A 180 -12.76 -10.44 -4.91
C ALA A 180 -11.27 -10.08 -4.89
N MET A 181 -10.80 -9.46 -3.80
CA MET A 181 -9.37 -9.15 -3.61
C MET A 181 -8.53 -10.43 -3.44
N ALA A 182 -8.99 -11.42 -2.69
CA ALA A 182 -8.28 -12.70 -2.52
C ALA A 182 -8.19 -13.48 -3.84
N ALA A 183 -9.23 -13.46 -4.68
CA ALA A 183 -9.24 -14.11 -5.98
C ALA A 183 -8.22 -13.50 -6.96
N ASP A 184 -7.95 -12.19 -6.87
CA ASP A 184 -6.94 -11.47 -7.65
C ASP A 184 -5.52 -12.02 -7.39
N VAL A 185 -5.22 -12.44 -6.16
CA VAL A 185 -3.91 -13.01 -5.81
C VAL A 185 -3.83 -14.54 -5.95
N ALA A 186 -4.96 -15.25 -5.89
CA ALA A 186 -5.02 -16.71 -5.86
C ALA A 186 -4.89 -17.40 -7.23
N SER A 187 -4.78 -16.67 -8.34
CA SER A 187 -4.73 -17.24 -9.70
C SER A 187 -3.27 -17.58 -10.12
N PRO A 188 -2.84 -18.86 -10.12
CA PRO A 188 -1.48 -19.22 -10.50
C PRO A 188 -1.28 -19.06 -12.02
N GLY A 189 -0.09 -18.62 -12.42
CA GLY A 189 0.39 -18.75 -13.80
C GLY A 189 -0.03 -17.66 -14.80
N PHE A 190 -1.23 -17.09 -14.77
CA PHE A 190 -1.69 -16.18 -15.85
C PHE A 190 -2.67 -15.06 -15.43
N GLY A 191 -2.73 -14.72 -14.13
CA GLY A 191 -3.59 -13.66 -13.61
C GLY A 191 -2.86 -12.30 -13.45
N ARG A 192 -3.62 -11.21 -13.63
CA ARG A 192 -3.28 -9.88 -13.14
C ARG A 192 -3.25 -9.93 -11.60
N ARG A 193 -2.11 -9.65 -10.95
CA ARG A 193 -1.95 -9.55 -9.49
C ARG A 193 -1.77 -8.10 -9.07
N SER A 194 -2.78 -7.59 -8.40
CA SER A 194 -2.82 -6.21 -7.93
C SER A 194 -2.03 -6.09 -6.63
N PHE A 195 -2.28 -6.98 -5.67
CA PHE A 195 -1.84 -6.79 -4.29
C PHE A 195 -0.63 -7.62 -3.90
N ASP A 196 0.09 -7.14 -2.88
CA ASP A 196 1.03 -7.97 -2.14
C ASP A 196 0.26 -9.08 -1.39
N PRO A 197 0.56 -10.36 -1.65
CA PRO A 197 -0.17 -11.49 -1.08
C PRO A 197 -0.04 -11.59 0.43
N GLY A 198 1.15 -11.33 0.97
CA GLY A 198 1.40 -11.39 2.41
C GLY A 198 0.61 -10.29 3.10
N TYR A 199 0.62 -9.08 2.54
CA TYR A 199 -0.08 -7.95 3.14
C TYR A 199 -1.59 -8.12 3.03
N LEU A 200 -2.10 -8.63 1.90
CA LEU A 200 -3.52 -8.88 1.71
C LEU A 200 -4.04 -9.94 2.69
N ARG A 201 -3.30 -11.03 2.95
CA ARG A 201 -3.68 -12.01 3.96
C ARG A 201 -3.78 -11.41 5.36
N VAL A 202 -2.79 -10.60 5.75
CA VAL A 202 -2.81 -9.90 7.04
C VAL A 202 -4.01 -8.95 7.12
N PHE A 203 -4.32 -8.25 6.03
CA PHE A 203 -5.50 -7.39 5.95
C PHE A 203 -6.80 -8.18 6.09
N VAL A 204 -6.96 -9.30 5.38
CA VAL A 204 -8.14 -10.18 5.49
C VAL A 204 -8.29 -10.71 6.91
N ARG A 205 -7.21 -11.18 7.55
CA ARG A 205 -7.21 -11.63 8.94
C ARG A 205 -7.69 -10.51 9.87
N LEU A 206 -7.10 -9.33 9.75
CA LEU A 206 -7.46 -8.15 10.54
C LEU A 206 -8.95 -7.81 10.39
N ARG A 207 -9.51 -7.89 9.18
CA ARG A 207 -10.94 -7.67 8.94
C ARG A 207 -11.82 -8.74 9.57
N LEU A 208 -11.44 -10.02 9.45
CA LEU A 208 -12.17 -11.13 10.08
C LEU A 208 -12.21 -11.04 11.61
N GLU A 209 -11.18 -10.44 12.22
CA GLU A 209 -11.07 -10.25 13.67
C GLU A 209 -11.80 -8.99 14.16
N SER A 210 -11.83 -7.92 13.35
CA SER A 210 -12.32 -6.60 13.76
C SER A 210 -13.69 -6.20 13.21
N ASP A 211 -14.22 -6.91 12.22
CA ASP A 211 -15.54 -6.66 11.63
C ASP A 211 -16.59 -7.63 12.20
N PRO A 212 -17.51 -7.18 13.09
CA PRO A 212 -18.51 -8.05 13.70
C PRO A 212 -19.44 -8.71 12.66
N SER A 213 -19.64 -8.08 11.50
CA SER A 213 -20.49 -8.62 10.44
C SER A 213 -19.89 -9.86 9.75
N LEU A 214 -18.57 -10.07 9.92
CA LEU A 214 -17.83 -11.24 9.44
C LEU A 214 -17.71 -12.34 10.51
N SER A 215 -18.26 -12.15 11.72
CA SER A 215 -18.24 -13.19 12.75
C SER A 215 -19.19 -14.33 12.39
N LEU A 216 -18.74 -15.59 12.61
CA LEU A 216 -19.59 -16.76 12.36
C LEU A 216 -20.81 -16.78 13.29
N GLU A 217 -20.70 -16.17 14.47
CA GLU A 217 -21.78 -15.97 15.43
C GLU A 217 -22.86 -15.03 14.87
N ALA A 218 -22.47 -13.85 14.34
CA ALA A 218 -23.43 -12.95 13.70
C ALA A 218 -24.11 -13.57 12.49
N LEU A 219 -23.47 -14.57 11.86
CA LEU A 219 -24.00 -15.27 10.71
C LEU A 219 -24.73 -16.58 11.07
N ALA A 220 -25.05 -16.87 12.33
CA ALA A 220 -25.65 -18.14 12.74
C ALA A 220 -27.10 -18.37 12.25
N GLY A 221 -27.82 -17.31 11.88
CA GLY A 221 -29.23 -17.38 11.51
C GLY A 221 -29.55 -18.17 10.22
N PRO A 222 -30.82 -18.60 10.06
CA PRO A 222 -31.31 -19.17 8.80
C PRO A 222 -31.14 -18.16 7.65
N GLY A 223 -30.75 -18.64 6.46
CA GLY A 223 -30.51 -17.79 5.28
C GLY A 223 -29.07 -17.27 5.10
N SER A 224 -28.19 -17.41 6.10
CA SER A 224 -26.79 -16.92 6.03
C SER A 224 -25.76 -17.98 5.61
N ALA A 225 -26.21 -19.15 5.13
CA ALA A 225 -25.31 -20.28 4.82
C ALA A 225 -24.24 -19.93 3.78
N ALA A 226 -24.61 -19.27 2.68
CA ALA A 226 -23.65 -18.85 1.66
C ALA A 226 -22.64 -17.82 2.21
N ARG A 227 -23.08 -16.88 3.05
CA ARG A 227 -22.20 -15.89 3.69
C ARG A 227 -21.21 -16.56 4.65
N ARG A 228 -21.67 -17.53 5.45
CA ARG A 228 -20.79 -18.33 6.34
C ARG A 228 -19.70 -19.05 5.56
N GLU A 229 -20.05 -19.60 4.41
CA GLU A 229 -19.07 -20.30 3.56
C GLU A 229 -18.00 -19.34 3.04
N LYS A 230 -18.40 -18.15 2.54
CA LYS A 230 -17.48 -17.08 2.16
C LYS A 230 -16.51 -16.72 3.30
N VAL A 231 -17.03 -16.54 4.51
CA VAL A 231 -16.21 -16.24 5.70
C VAL A 231 -15.23 -17.37 6.04
N ARG A 232 -15.63 -18.64 5.87
CA ARG A 232 -14.72 -19.78 6.06
C ARG A 232 -13.59 -19.78 5.03
N THR A 233 -13.92 -19.58 3.76
CA THR A 233 -12.90 -19.45 2.69
C THR A 233 -11.93 -18.31 2.98
N LEU A 234 -12.42 -17.17 3.47
CA LEU A 234 -11.55 -16.06 3.88
C LEU A 234 -10.67 -16.40 5.07
N ARG A 235 -11.15 -17.21 6.04
CA ARG A 235 -10.34 -17.70 7.16
C ARG A 235 -9.25 -18.66 6.70
N GLU A 236 -9.56 -19.54 5.76
CA GLU A 236 -8.57 -20.43 5.13
C GLU A 236 -7.51 -19.63 4.38
N PHE A 237 -7.93 -18.66 3.56
CA PHE A 237 -7.01 -17.72 2.90
C PHE A 237 -6.16 -16.92 3.90
N ALA A 238 -6.73 -16.42 4.98
CA ALA A 238 -5.99 -15.69 6.00
C ALA A 238 -4.99 -16.58 6.77
N GLY A 239 -5.26 -17.88 6.85
CA GLY A 239 -4.45 -18.86 7.58
C GLY A 239 -3.45 -19.63 6.73
N SER A 240 -3.53 -19.58 5.40
CA SER A 240 -2.61 -20.32 4.53
C SER A 240 -1.28 -19.56 4.33
N ASP A 241 -0.22 -20.33 4.06
CA ASP A 241 1.11 -19.75 3.84
C ASP A 241 1.09 -18.87 2.58
N PRO A 242 1.53 -17.60 2.64
CA PRO A 242 1.62 -16.74 1.47
C PRO A 242 2.43 -17.35 0.34
N MET A 243 3.48 -18.12 0.63
CA MET A 243 4.31 -18.76 -0.40
C MET A 243 3.63 -19.92 -1.12
N LEU A 244 2.59 -20.55 -0.53
CA LEU A 244 1.81 -21.61 -1.20
C LEU A 244 0.96 -21.08 -2.37
N ASP A 245 0.61 -19.79 -2.37
CA ASP A 245 -0.06 -19.16 -3.53
C ASP A 245 0.86 -19.07 -4.77
N PHE A 246 2.17 -19.28 -4.59
CA PHE A 246 3.21 -19.01 -5.59
C PHE A 246 3.92 -20.24 -6.16
N ALA A 247 3.65 -21.47 -5.67
CA ALA A 247 4.33 -22.68 -6.14
C ALA A 247 3.44 -23.95 -6.18
N PRO A 248 3.37 -24.68 -7.31
CA PRO A 248 2.99 -26.08 -7.29
C PRO A 248 4.21 -26.93 -6.89
N GLY A 249 4.26 -27.34 -5.63
CA GLY A 249 5.23 -28.33 -5.11
C GLY A 249 6.41 -27.72 -4.34
N ALA A 250 6.38 -27.92 -3.02
CA ALA A 250 7.42 -27.71 -2.02
C ALA A 250 7.76 -26.25 -1.64
N LEU A 251 7.53 -25.92 -0.38
CA LEU A 251 8.17 -24.82 0.33
C LEU A 251 9.41 -25.33 1.06
N PRO A 252 10.55 -24.64 1.02
CA PRO A 252 11.51 -24.64 2.11
C PRO A 252 11.19 -23.52 3.12
N GLU A 253 11.75 -23.63 4.32
CA GLU A 253 11.56 -22.76 5.49
C GLU A 253 11.88 -21.27 5.25
N GLY A 254 10.96 -20.40 5.69
CA GLY A 254 11.20 -19.05 6.24
C GLY A 254 11.49 -17.89 5.27
N LEU A 255 10.51 -16.98 5.07
CA LEU A 255 10.78 -15.62 4.57
C LEU A 255 9.72 -14.59 5.01
N VAL A 256 10.15 -13.51 5.69
CA VAL A 256 9.46 -12.21 5.73
C VAL A 256 10.49 -11.09 5.61
N LEU A 257 10.15 -10.04 4.85
CA LEU A 257 11.02 -8.96 4.40
C LEU A 257 10.89 -7.70 5.24
N LYS A 258 12.02 -7.06 5.55
CA LYS A 258 12.06 -5.74 6.20
C LYS A 258 12.20 -4.63 5.15
N ALA A 259 11.80 -3.41 5.53
CA ALA A 259 11.86 -2.19 4.70
C ALA A 259 13.26 -1.81 4.17
N SER A 260 14.32 -2.47 4.64
CA SER A 260 15.71 -2.30 4.18
C SER A 260 16.12 -3.25 3.04
N GLY A 261 15.25 -4.16 2.60
CA GLY A 261 15.56 -5.22 1.64
C GLY A 261 16.26 -6.45 2.26
N ALA A 262 16.48 -6.45 3.58
CA ALA A 262 17.04 -7.61 4.29
C ALA A 262 15.96 -8.67 4.59
N ARG A 263 16.35 -9.93 4.51
CA ARG A 263 15.51 -11.13 4.69
C ARG A 263 15.84 -11.82 6.01
N LEU A 264 14.84 -12.26 6.76
CA LEU A 264 15.03 -13.00 8.01
C LEU A 264 14.73 -14.50 7.82
N LEU A 265 15.69 -15.35 8.20
CA LEU A 265 15.54 -16.80 8.29
C LEU A 265 15.19 -17.20 9.73
N TYR A 266 14.09 -17.91 9.90
CA TYR A 266 13.63 -18.40 11.20
C TYR A 266 13.04 -19.80 11.09
N GLU A 267 13.05 -20.51 12.20
CA GLU A 267 12.45 -21.82 12.42
C GLU A 267 11.27 -21.67 13.40
N LEU A 268 10.20 -22.43 13.16
CA LEU A 268 9.09 -22.55 14.11
C LEU A 268 9.23 -23.87 14.86
N ASP A 269 9.20 -23.82 16.18
CA ASP A 269 9.17 -25.03 17.00
C ASP A 269 7.88 -25.79 16.66
N GLY A 270 7.92 -27.14 16.63
CA GLY A 270 6.89 -28.05 16.06
C GLY A 270 5.45 -27.99 16.59
N GLY A 271 5.07 -26.95 17.34
CA GLY A 271 3.70 -26.58 17.67
C GLY A 271 3.34 -25.13 17.34
N GLY A 272 4.17 -24.40 16.57
CA GLY A 272 3.95 -23.02 16.11
C GLY A 272 4.01 -21.94 17.21
N ALA A 273 4.29 -22.31 18.46
CA ALA A 273 4.20 -21.42 19.61
C ALA A 273 5.50 -20.64 19.93
N LYS A 274 6.63 -21.02 19.32
CA LYS A 274 7.92 -20.37 19.51
C LYS A 274 8.64 -20.22 18.16
N VAL A 275 9.28 -19.06 18.00
CA VAL A 275 10.03 -18.68 16.80
C VAL A 275 11.49 -18.61 17.19
N ARG A 276 12.34 -19.40 16.52
CA ARG A 276 13.80 -19.34 16.67
C ARG A 276 14.42 -18.68 15.45
N MET A 277 15.16 -17.60 15.65
CA MET A 277 15.88 -16.93 14.57
C MET A 277 17.15 -17.71 14.19
N LEU A 278 17.36 -17.94 12.89
CA LEU A 278 18.51 -18.67 12.36
C LEU A 278 19.55 -17.75 11.73
N ALA A 279 19.12 -16.79 10.89
CA ALA A 279 20.03 -15.86 10.22
C ALA A 279 19.33 -14.61 9.68
N LEU A 280 20.12 -13.56 9.40
CA LEU A 280 19.71 -12.39 8.62
C LEU A 280 20.47 -12.41 7.29
N VAL A 281 19.77 -12.24 6.17
CA VAL A 281 20.37 -12.13 4.83
C VAL A 281 20.21 -10.70 4.33
N GLN A 282 21.32 -10.02 4.08
CA GLN A 282 21.34 -8.64 3.58
C GLN A 282 20.92 -8.57 2.10
N PRO A 283 20.53 -7.39 1.57
CA PRO A 283 20.14 -7.22 0.17
C PRO A 283 21.21 -7.68 -0.85
N ASN A 284 22.48 -7.60 -0.49
CA ASN A 284 23.63 -8.04 -1.29
C ASN A 284 23.90 -9.56 -1.20
N GLY A 285 23.08 -10.32 -0.48
CA GLY A 285 23.22 -11.76 -0.29
C GLY A 285 24.12 -12.18 0.88
N ALA A 286 24.69 -11.26 1.65
CA ALA A 286 25.52 -11.60 2.81
C ALA A 286 24.66 -12.19 3.95
N VAL A 287 25.06 -13.35 4.48
CA VAL A 287 24.36 -14.05 5.56
C VAL A 287 25.06 -13.78 6.89
N VAL A 288 24.32 -13.25 7.86
CA VAL A 288 24.80 -12.99 9.22
C VAL A 288 24.07 -13.94 10.17
N GLY A 289 24.79 -14.94 10.68
CA GLY A 289 24.28 -15.95 11.60
C GLY A 289 24.77 -15.76 13.04
N GLY A 290 23.95 -16.11 14.03
CA GLY A 290 24.40 -16.29 15.43
C GLY A 290 24.78 -15.02 16.21
N MET A 291 24.14 -13.88 15.96
CA MET A 291 24.44 -12.62 16.66
C MET A 291 23.72 -12.47 18.01
N ALA A 292 24.38 -11.81 18.97
CA ALA A 292 23.74 -11.33 20.19
C ALA A 292 22.72 -10.22 19.87
N ALA A 293 21.71 -10.04 20.73
CA ALA A 293 20.58 -9.13 20.48
C ALA A 293 20.99 -7.66 20.25
N GLU A 294 22.17 -7.27 20.72
CA GLU A 294 22.74 -5.92 20.60
C GLU A 294 23.33 -5.68 19.19
N ASP A 295 24.04 -6.65 18.63
CA ASP A 295 24.60 -6.59 17.27
C ASP A 295 23.49 -6.60 16.20
N LEU A 296 22.38 -7.29 16.47
CA LEU A 296 21.19 -7.27 15.63
C LEU A 296 20.55 -5.87 15.58
N ARG A 297 20.52 -5.14 16.70
CA ARG A 297 19.98 -3.76 16.70
C ARG A 297 20.86 -2.82 15.89
N ALA A 298 22.18 -2.96 15.95
CA ALA A 298 23.12 -2.19 15.15
C ALA A 298 23.02 -2.50 13.64
N ALA A 299 22.90 -3.78 13.28
CA ALA A 299 22.72 -4.21 11.88
C ALA A 299 21.39 -3.74 11.28
N LEU A 300 20.34 -3.60 12.10
CA LEU A 300 19.02 -3.11 11.68
C LEU A 300 18.91 -1.58 11.61
N SER A 301 19.87 -0.84 12.17
CA SER A 301 19.87 0.62 12.24
C SER A 301 20.95 1.28 11.37
N SER A 302 21.78 0.48 10.69
CA SER A 302 22.76 0.99 9.75
C SER A 302 22.13 1.25 8.37
N PRO A 303 22.41 2.39 7.72
CA PRO A 303 22.02 2.62 6.32
C PRO A 303 22.70 1.58 5.41
N PRO A 304 22.16 1.33 4.19
CA PRO A 304 22.78 0.40 3.25
C PRO A 304 24.25 0.81 3.01
N PRO A 305 25.18 -0.16 2.84
CA PRO A 305 26.55 0.19 2.52
C PRO A 305 26.57 1.05 1.25
N GLU A 306 27.37 2.12 1.27
CA GLU A 306 27.53 2.98 0.09
C GLU A 306 27.89 2.12 -1.11
N ALA A 307 27.15 2.34 -2.21
CA ALA A 307 27.46 1.70 -3.48
C ALA A 307 28.91 2.02 -3.85
N ASP A 308 29.69 0.98 -4.10
CA ASP A 308 31.08 1.08 -4.55
C ASP A 308 31.16 2.13 -5.67
N PRO A 309 32.07 3.12 -5.61
CA PRO A 309 32.16 4.11 -6.65
C PRO A 309 32.42 3.40 -7.99
N ALA A 310 31.61 3.75 -9.00
CA ALA A 310 31.74 3.22 -10.34
C ALA A 310 33.21 3.27 -10.81
N PRO A 311 33.71 2.24 -11.51
CA PRO A 311 35.10 2.18 -11.93
C PRO A 311 35.47 3.45 -12.69
N SER A 312 36.55 4.11 -12.25
CA SER A 312 37.00 5.35 -12.84
C SER A 312 37.34 5.16 -14.32
N TYR A 313 36.56 5.75 -15.21
CA TYR A 313 37.02 6.03 -16.57
C TYR A 313 37.82 7.33 -16.51
N ARG A 314 39.15 7.21 -16.45
CA ARG A 314 40.05 8.33 -16.75
C ARG A 314 40.06 8.58 -18.25
N ALA A 315 39.91 9.83 -18.66
CA ALA A 315 40.54 10.34 -19.88
C ALA A 315 40.71 11.87 -19.82
N ALA A 316 41.99 12.27 -19.79
CA ALA A 316 42.61 13.59 -20.00
C ALA A 316 42.25 14.74 -19.05
#